data_AF-A0A9E7IWU1-F1
#
_entry.id   AF-A0A9E7IWU1-F1
#
_cell.length_a   1.000
_cell.length_b   1.000
_cell.length_c   1.000
_cell.angle_alpha   90.00
_cell.angle_beta   90.00
_cell.angle_gamma   90.00
#
_symmetry.space_group_name_H-M   'P 1'
#
loop_
_entity.id
_entity.type
_entity.pdbx_description
1 polymer ?
#
loop_
_entity_poly.entity_id
_entity_poly.type
_entity_poly.pdbx_seq_one_letter_code
_entity_poly.pdbx_strand_id
1 'polypeptide(L)'
;MNDEKGQLSGEYLLLIGSLITVLMISAFLIGNENELNIAMAAAKSGVSEGVASSSSAIYPKETFNEYDNMDGLKHPYSVSVLNISYNSSGIDKNYGKQKIQFKVYAKASQDYNKKELDSIGDRINYNLRKSIAISFNTTNSTNKLYNPVFSNNYVFTTANVVWV
;
A
#
# COMPACT_ATOMS: atom_id res chain seq x y z
N MET A 1 30.16 -58.28 8.57
CA MET A 1 29.64 -58.08 7.20
C MET A 1 28.72 -56.88 7.21
N ASN A 2 29.32 -55.69 7.22
CA ASN A 2 28.63 -54.42 7.08
C ASN A 2 29.29 -53.77 5.89
N ASP A 3 28.67 -53.78 4.72
CA ASP A 3 29.12 -52.91 3.63
C ASP A 3 27.92 -52.43 2.81
N GLU A 4 27.70 -51.12 2.96
CA GLU A 4 27.07 -50.16 2.05
C GLU A 4 25.65 -50.45 1.51
N LYS A 5 24.62 -50.16 2.33
CA LYS A 5 23.23 -49.95 1.88
C LYS A 5 22.78 -48.48 1.99
N GLY A 6 23.65 -47.54 1.60
CA GLY A 6 23.41 -46.12 1.85
C GLY A 6 24.06 -45.13 0.88
N GLN A 7 24.60 -45.57 -0.27
CA GLN A 7 25.13 -44.64 -1.26
C GLN A 7 24.00 -44.12 -2.16
N LEU A 8 23.56 -42.89 -1.89
CA LEU A 8 22.78 -42.13 -2.86
C LEU A 8 23.68 -41.75 -4.03
N SER A 9 23.23 -42.02 -5.27
CA SER A 9 23.95 -41.57 -6.47
C SER A 9 24.16 -40.05 -6.39
N GLY A 10 25.35 -39.59 -6.77
CA GLY A 10 25.67 -38.16 -6.81
C GLY A 10 24.68 -37.35 -7.65
N GLU A 11 24.10 -37.96 -8.68
CA GLU A 11 23.05 -37.38 -9.52
C GLU A 11 21.76 -37.11 -8.71
N TYR A 12 21.39 -38.01 -7.81
CA TYR A 12 20.22 -37.85 -6.95
C TYR A 12 20.41 -36.71 -5.93
N LEU A 13 21.61 -36.59 -5.35
CA LEU A 13 21.95 -35.48 -4.46
C LEU A 13 21.93 -34.14 -5.20
N LEU A 14 22.41 -34.11 -6.44
CA LEU A 14 22.38 -32.90 -7.29
C LEU A 14 20.93 -32.52 -7.65
N LEU A 15 20.08 -33.48 -7.99
CA LEU A 15 18.66 -33.26 -8.26
C LEU A 15 17.92 -32.72 -7.04
N ILE A 16 18.12 -33.30 -5.85
CA ILE A 16 17.52 -32.78 -4.62
C ILE A 16 18.05 -31.38 -4.29
N GLY A 17 19.36 -31.16 -4.38
CA GLY A 17 19.96 -29.86 -4.08
C GLY A 17 19.45 -28.74 -5.00
N SER A 18 19.34 -29.02 -6.30
CA SER A 18 18.75 -28.09 -7.26
C SER A 18 17.27 -27.84 -7.00
N LEU A 19 16.50 -28.87 -6.66
CA LEU A 19 15.08 -28.74 -6.29
C LEU A 19 14.91 -27.84 -5.06
N ILE A 20 15.67 -28.06 -4.00
CA ILE A 20 15.63 -27.23 -2.78
C ILE A 20 15.97 -25.77 -3.12
N THR A 21 16.96 -25.55 -3.97
CA THR A 21 17.35 -24.19 -4.42
C THR A 21 16.21 -23.50 -5.16
N VAL A 22 15.57 -24.19 -6.11
CA VAL A 22 14.41 -23.66 -6.85
C VAL A 22 13.24 -23.35 -5.92
N LEU A 23 12.97 -24.22 -4.95
CA LEU A 23 11.91 -23.99 -3.96
C LEU A 23 12.18 -22.77 -3.10
N MET A 24 13.42 -22.56 -2.63
CA MET A 24 13.78 -21.39 -1.83
C MET A 24 13.62 -20.08 -2.60
N ILE A 25 14.08 -20.04 -3.86
CA ILE A 25 13.93 -18.85 -4.72
C ILE A 25 12.44 -18.58 -4.96
N SER A 26 11.66 -19.61 -5.24
CA SER A 26 10.22 -19.49 -5.50
C SER A 26 9.48 -18.97 -4.27
N ALA A 27 9.77 -19.50 -3.09
CA ALA A 27 9.16 -19.05 -1.83
C ALA A 27 9.46 -17.58 -1.55
N PHE A 28 10.69 -17.12 -1.82
CA PHE A 28 11.08 -15.72 -1.67
C PHE A 28 10.30 -14.80 -2.63
N LEU A 29 10.21 -15.16 -3.91
CA LEU A 29 9.46 -14.38 -4.90
C LEU A 29 7.96 -14.32 -4.56
N ILE A 30 7.37 -15.44 -4.19
CA ILE A 30 5.95 -15.52 -3.78
C ILE A 30 5.70 -14.66 -2.54
N GLY A 31 6.59 -14.69 -1.56
CA GLY A 31 6.47 -13.87 -0.36
C GLY A 31 6.41 -12.38 -0.68
N ASN A 32 7.30 -11.91 -1.56
CA ASN A 32 7.37 -10.50 -1.96
C ASN A 32 6.15 -10.05 -2.76
N GLU A 33 5.64 -10.89 -3.67
CA GLU A 33 4.41 -10.63 -4.43
C GLU A 33 3.17 -10.65 -3.52
N ASN A 34 3.11 -11.58 -2.56
CA ASN A 34 2.02 -11.63 -1.60
C ASN A 34 1.97 -10.37 -0.73
N GLU A 35 3.13 -9.86 -0.30
CA GLU A 35 3.22 -8.61 0.45
C GLU A 35 2.70 -7.41 -0.36
N LEU A 36 3.06 -7.31 -1.65
CA LEU A 36 2.49 -6.27 -2.55
C LEU A 36 0.98 -6.43 -2.75
N ASN A 37 0.48 -7.66 -2.86
CA ASN A 37 -0.95 -7.94 -3.00
C ASN A 37 -1.74 -7.54 -1.76
N ILE A 38 -1.21 -7.80 -0.56
CA ILE A 38 -1.80 -7.34 0.71
C ILE A 38 -1.82 -5.81 0.74
N ALA A 39 -0.71 -5.16 0.39
CA ALA A 39 -0.63 -3.69 0.36
C ALA A 39 -1.64 -3.09 -0.63
N MET A 40 -1.81 -3.69 -1.81
CA MET A 40 -2.79 -3.27 -2.81
C MET A 40 -4.24 -3.47 -2.34
N ALA A 41 -4.54 -4.62 -1.73
CA ALA A 41 -5.87 -4.89 -1.20
C ALA A 41 -6.22 -3.90 -0.06
N ALA A 42 -5.27 -3.67 0.85
CA ALA A 42 -5.39 -2.68 1.91
C ALA A 42 -5.57 -1.26 1.33
N ALA A 43 -4.78 -0.89 0.32
CA ALA A 43 -4.91 0.40 -0.35
C ALA A 43 -6.32 0.60 -0.93
N LYS A 44 -6.85 -0.40 -1.64
CA LYS A 44 -8.23 -0.37 -2.19
C LYS A 44 -9.27 -0.23 -1.08
N SER A 45 -9.13 -1.00 -0.01
CA SER A 45 -10.04 -0.93 1.15
C SER A 45 -10.00 0.44 1.83
N GLY A 46 -8.81 0.97 2.12
CA GLY A 46 -8.63 2.28 2.74
C GLY A 46 -9.12 3.43 1.87
N VAL A 47 -8.89 3.38 0.55
CA VAL A 47 -9.45 4.37 -0.37
C VAL A 47 -10.97 4.31 -0.38
N SER A 48 -11.58 3.11 -0.41
CA SER A 48 -13.02 2.94 -0.35
C SER A 48 -13.61 3.49 0.95
N GLU A 49 -12.94 3.26 2.09
CA GLU A 49 -13.34 3.80 3.39
C GLU A 49 -13.24 5.33 3.42
N GLY A 50 -12.15 5.90 2.88
CA GLY A 50 -11.96 7.35 2.81
C GLY A 50 -13.00 8.06 1.94
N VAL A 51 -13.38 7.45 0.82
CA VAL A 51 -14.47 7.95 -0.04
C VAL A 51 -15.82 7.81 0.66
N ALA A 52 -16.11 6.68 1.32
CA ALA A 52 -17.37 6.49 2.03
C ALA A 52 -17.53 7.48 3.21
N SER A 53 -16.48 7.70 4.00
CA SER A 53 -16.44 8.70 5.07
C SER A 53 -16.66 10.12 4.52
N SER A 54 -16.10 10.41 3.35
CA SER A 54 -16.31 11.68 2.64
C SER A 54 -17.77 11.88 2.22
N SER A 55 -18.43 10.83 1.73
CA SER A 55 -19.86 10.86 1.40
C SER A 55 -20.76 11.07 2.63
N SER A 56 -20.26 10.85 3.85
CA SER A 56 -21.01 11.06 5.10
C SER A 56 -20.63 12.35 5.85
N ALA A 57 -19.64 13.10 5.35
CA ALA A 57 -19.12 14.32 5.98
C ALA A 57 -18.63 14.15 7.44
N ILE A 58 -18.20 12.95 7.85
CA ILE A 58 -17.70 12.66 9.20
C ILE A 58 -16.17 12.69 9.19
N TYR A 59 -15.56 13.65 9.90
CA TYR A 59 -14.10 13.85 9.89
C TYR A 59 -13.50 13.93 11.30
N PRO A 60 -12.40 13.19 11.59
CA PRO A 60 -11.68 13.31 12.85
C PRO A 60 -11.00 14.69 12.98
N LYS A 61 -11.31 15.42 14.05
CA LYS A 61 -10.77 16.77 14.29
C LYS A 61 -9.23 16.83 14.35
N GLU A 62 -8.58 15.79 14.85
CA GLU A 62 -7.13 15.81 15.09
C GLU A 62 -6.26 15.87 13.83
N THR A 63 -6.80 15.50 12.66
CA THR A 63 -6.05 15.44 11.40
C THR A 63 -6.41 16.55 10.42
N PHE A 64 -7.56 17.23 10.59
CA PHE A 64 -8.16 18.07 9.54
C PHE A 64 -8.66 19.44 10.04
N ASN A 65 -7.85 20.16 10.84
CA ASN A 65 -8.21 21.46 11.41
C ASN A 65 -8.54 22.57 10.38
N GLU A 66 -8.04 22.48 9.14
CA GLU A 66 -8.26 23.52 8.11
C GLU A 66 -9.65 23.46 7.44
N TYR A 67 -10.43 22.42 7.75
CA TYR A 67 -11.71 22.13 7.10
C TYR A 67 -12.85 23.08 7.47
N ASP A 68 -12.85 23.62 8.70
CA ASP A 68 -13.93 24.51 9.17
C ASP A 68 -14.11 25.75 8.28
N ASN A 69 -13.07 26.10 7.52
CA ASN A 69 -13.03 27.25 6.62
C ASN A 69 -13.42 26.94 5.15
N MET A 70 -13.77 25.69 4.81
CA MET A 70 -14.10 25.29 3.42
C MET A 70 -15.57 24.90 3.28
N ASP A 71 -16.41 25.85 2.84
CA ASP A 71 -17.87 25.66 2.78
C ASP A 71 -18.33 24.55 1.82
N GLY A 72 -17.64 24.35 0.69
CA GLY A 72 -18.01 23.34 -0.31
C GLY A 72 -17.82 21.90 0.15
N LEU A 73 -16.99 21.66 1.17
CA LEU A 73 -16.75 20.32 1.71
C LEU A 73 -17.67 19.97 2.88
N LYS A 74 -18.38 20.95 3.48
CA LYS A 74 -19.32 20.78 4.62
C LYS A 74 -20.55 19.94 4.28
N HIS A 75 -20.77 19.69 2.99
CA HIS A 75 -21.85 18.87 2.48
C HIS A 75 -21.31 17.53 1.97
N PRO A 76 -22.11 16.44 2.08
CA PRO A 76 -21.81 15.17 1.43
C PRO A 76 -21.39 15.37 -0.03
N TYR A 77 -20.20 14.90 -0.39
CA TYR A 77 -19.71 14.90 -1.77
C TYR A 77 -19.40 13.49 -2.24
N SER A 78 -19.62 13.22 -3.53
CA SER A 78 -19.39 11.92 -4.13
C SER A 78 -18.11 11.94 -4.97
N VAL A 79 -17.19 11.04 -4.64
CA VAL A 79 -15.98 10.80 -5.43
C VAL A 79 -16.02 9.36 -5.90
N SER A 80 -15.82 9.15 -7.19
CA SER A 80 -15.69 7.81 -7.77
C SER A 80 -14.22 7.52 -8.04
N VAL A 81 -13.70 6.44 -7.45
CA VAL A 81 -12.32 6.00 -7.68
C VAL A 81 -12.30 5.15 -8.94
N LEU A 82 -11.56 5.60 -9.95
CA LEU A 82 -11.46 4.95 -11.25
C LEU A 82 -10.39 3.87 -11.23
N ASN A 83 -9.24 4.16 -10.61
CA ASN A 83 -8.12 3.23 -10.58
C ASN A 83 -7.17 3.53 -9.41
N ILE A 84 -6.48 2.50 -8.94
CA ILE A 84 -5.35 2.61 -8.01
C ILE A 84 -4.20 1.82 -8.64
N SER A 85 -3.14 2.53 -9.00
CA SER A 85 -1.92 1.92 -9.51
C SER A 85 -0.76 2.19 -8.57
N TYR A 86 0.37 1.53 -8.81
CA TYR A 86 1.62 1.81 -8.12
C TYR A 86 2.78 1.82 -9.10
N ASN A 87 3.84 2.52 -8.72
CA ASN A 87 5.13 2.46 -9.41
C ASN A 87 6.24 2.10 -8.42
N SER A 88 7.19 1.27 -8.85
CA SER A 88 8.39 0.97 -8.06
C SER A 88 9.48 1.98 -8.39
N SER A 89 9.97 2.69 -7.36
CA SER A 89 11.00 3.73 -7.50
C SER A 89 12.40 3.24 -7.11
N GLY A 90 12.63 1.93 -7.10
CA GLY A 90 13.89 1.32 -6.66
C GLY A 90 14.04 1.29 -5.14
N ILE A 91 15.25 1.15 -4.63
CA ILE A 91 15.54 1.08 -3.20
C ILE A 91 15.61 2.49 -2.59
N ASP A 92 14.86 2.72 -1.52
CA ASP A 92 14.99 3.94 -0.72
C ASP A 92 16.25 3.87 0.14
N LYS A 93 17.18 4.80 -0.08
CA LYS A 93 18.49 4.83 0.59
C LYS A 93 18.40 5.06 2.09
N ASN A 94 17.31 5.67 2.58
CA ASN A 94 17.15 5.96 4.01
C ASN A 94 16.69 4.73 4.79
N TYR A 95 15.91 3.86 4.15
CA TYR A 95 15.26 2.73 4.81
C TYR A 95 15.80 1.37 4.37
N GLY A 96 16.58 1.31 3.29
CA GLY A 96 17.08 0.06 2.72
C GLY A 96 15.98 -0.86 2.18
N LYS A 97 14.80 -0.31 1.89
CA LYS A 97 13.61 -1.03 1.44
C LYS A 97 13.21 -0.60 0.03
N GLN A 98 12.50 -1.47 -0.69
CA GLN A 98 12.02 -1.11 -2.02
C GLN A 98 10.87 -0.10 -1.90
N LYS A 99 11.01 1.04 -2.57
CA LYS A 99 10.05 2.12 -2.56
C LYS A 99 8.95 1.88 -3.56
N ILE A 100 7.72 1.88 -3.07
CA ILE A 100 6.51 1.79 -3.88
C ILE A 100 5.73 3.09 -3.69
N GLN A 101 5.32 3.71 -4.79
CA GLN A 101 4.47 4.89 -4.77
C GLN A 101 3.11 4.55 -5.37
N PHE A 102 2.06 4.62 -4.56
CA PHE A 102 0.69 4.48 -5.01
C PHE A 102 0.20 5.76 -5.67
N LYS A 103 -0.65 5.59 -6.68
CA LYS A 103 -1.30 6.66 -7.42
C LYS A 103 -2.78 6.34 -7.58
N VAL A 104 -3.62 7.23 -7.10
CA VAL A 104 -5.08 7.10 -7.17
C VAL A 104 -5.61 8.00 -8.28
N TYR A 105 -6.51 7.46 -9.07
CA TYR A 105 -7.25 8.17 -10.11
C TYR A 105 -8.70 8.24 -9.68
N ALA A 106 -9.24 9.45 -9.62
CA ALA A 106 -10.57 9.70 -9.10
C ALA A 106 -11.32 10.73 -9.94
N LYS A 107 -12.65 10.66 -9.88
CA LYS A 107 -13.56 11.62 -10.49
C LYS A 107 -14.45 12.22 -9.42
N ALA A 108 -14.54 13.53 -9.38
CA ALA A 108 -15.47 14.24 -8.51
C ALA A 108 -16.85 14.34 -9.17
N SER A 109 -17.92 14.30 -8.37
CA SER A 109 -19.29 14.49 -8.85
C SER A 109 -19.64 15.93 -9.21
N GLN A 110 -18.85 16.89 -8.74
CA GLN A 110 -19.07 18.33 -8.88
C GLN A 110 -17.76 19.03 -9.18
N ASP A 111 -17.84 20.24 -9.71
CA ASP A 111 -16.70 21.08 -9.99
C ASP A 111 -16.18 21.71 -8.69
N TYR A 112 -15.20 21.06 -8.07
CA TYR A 112 -14.46 21.58 -6.93
C TYR A 112 -13.30 22.44 -7.37
N ASN A 113 -12.95 23.42 -6.55
CA ASN A 113 -11.74 24.19 -6.76
C ASN A 113 -10.50 23.34 -6.43
N LYS A 114 -9.32 23.77 -6.90
CA LYS A 114 -8.06 23.02 -6.71
C LYS A 114 -7.75 22.72 -5.23
N LYS A 115 -8.01 23.67 -4.32
CA LYS A 115 -7.72 23.47 -2.89
C LYS A 115 -8.63 22.42 -2.26
N GLU A 116 -9.90 22.39 -2.67
CA GLU A 116 -10.87 21.38 -2.25
C GLU A 116 -10.45 20.00 -2.78
N LEU A 117 -10.09 19.90 -4.06
CA LEU A 117 -9.57 18.65 -4.65
C LEU A 117 -8.29 18.17 -3.99
N ASP A 118 -7.37 19.06 -3.64
CA ASP A 118 -6.14 18.71 -2.91
C ASP A 118 -6.48 18.16 -1.51
N SER A 119 -7.40 18.82 -0.79
CA SER A 119 -7.88 18.37 0.53
C SER A 119 -8.57 17.00 0.47
N ILE A 120 -9.43 16.78 -0.53
CA ILE A 120 -10.06 15.48 -0.76
C ILE A 120 -9.00 14.42 -1.10
N GLY A 121 -8.03 14.77 -1.95
CA GLY A 121 -6.94 13.89 -2.35
C GLY A 121 -6.08 13.45 -1.15
N ASP A 122 -5.76 14.38 -0.25
CA ASP A 122 -5.00 14.11 0.97
C ASP A 122 -5.73 13.13 1.89
N ARG A 123 -7.06 13.20 1.97
CA ARG A 123 -7.89 12.26 2.74
C ARG A 123 -7.88 10.86 2.15
N ILE A 124 -8.01 10.76 0.84
CA ILE A 124 -7.93 9.48 0.13
C ILE A 124 -6.56 8.85 0.38
N ASN A 125 -5.49 9.63 0.22
CA ASN A 125 -4.13 9.20 0.47
C ASN A 125 -3.86 8.83 1.93
N TYR A 126 -4.42 9.59 2.89
CA TYR A 126 -4.34 9.28 4.31
C TYR A 126 -4.97 7.94 4.64
N ASN A 127 -6.22 7.70 4.21
CA ASN A 127 -6.91 6.44 4.52
C ASN A 127 -6.27 5.25 3.79
N LEU A 128 -5.76 5.44 2.57
CA LEU A 128 -4.94 4.45 1.87
C LEU A 128 -3.75 4.02 2.75
N ARG A 129 -2.95 4.98 3.19
CA ARG A 129 -1.75 4.72 3.99
C ARG A 129 -2.07 4.14 5.37
N LYS A 130 -3.11 4.65 6.03
CA LYS A 130 -3.61 4.14 7.31
C LYS A 130 -4.00 2.67 7.20
N SER A 131 -4.75 2.30 6.16
CA SER A 131 -5.17 0.90 5.96
C SER A 131 -3.97 -0.02 5.77
N ILE A 132 -2.99 0.37 4.95
CA ILE A 132 -1.72 -0.38 4.81
C ILE A 132 -1.01 -0.53 6.16
N ALA A 133 -0.91 0.55 6.95
CA ALA A 133 -0.22 0.52 8.23
C ALA A 133 -0.90 -0.43 9.22
N ILE A 134 -2.23 -0.51 9.20
CA ILE A 134 -3.00 -1.45 10.01
C ILE A 134 -2.76 -2.89 9.53
N SER A 135 -2.84 -3.13 8.21
CA SER A 135 -2.65 -4.47 7.64
C SER A 135 -1.27 -5.07 7.93
N PHE A 136 -0.22 -4.24 8.00
CA PHE A 136 1.14 -4.67 8.37
C PHE A 136 1.49 -4.47 9.84
N ASN A 137 0.56 -3.98 10.65
CA ASN A 137 0.79 -3.64 12.06
C ASN A 137 2.00 -2.70 12.27
N THR A 138 2.15 -1.70 11.39
CA THR A 138 3.25 -0.72 11.39
C THR A 138 2.81 0.70 11.74
N THR A 139 1.65 0.85 12.37
CA THR A 139 1.09 2.14 12.80
C THR A 139 2.01 2.93 13.74
N ASN A 140 2.79 2.25 14.59
CA ASN A 140 3.76 2.88 15.49
C ASN A 140 5.07 3.31 14.81
N SER A 141 5.32 2.82 13.58
CA SER A 141 6.58 3.05 12.85
C SER A 141 6.46 4.18 11.84
N THR A 142 5.33 4.89 11.80
CA THR A 142 5.05 5.96 10.85
C THR A 142 4.61 7.24 11.58
N ASN A 143 4.54 8.34 10.84
CA ASN A 143 4.07 9.61 11.39
C ASN A 143 2.54 9.67 11.46
N LYS A 144 2.02 10.78 12.00
CA LYS A 144 0.57 11.02 12.12
C LYS A 144 -0.20 10.96 10.79
N LEU A 145 0.48 11.13 9.66
CA LEU A 145 -0.10 11.10 8.31
C LEU A 145 0.12 9.75 7.60
N TYR A 146 0.68 8.77 8.30
CA TYR A 146 1.05 7.45 7.80
C TYR A 146 2.00 7.51 6.58
N ASN A 147 2.90 8.52 6.52
CA ASN A 147 3.76 8.74 5.36
C ASN A 147 5.24 8.97 5.69
N PRO A 148 6.14 8.05 5.32
CA PRO A 148 5.89 6.80 4.62
C PRO A 148 5.30 5.72 5.54
N VAL A 149 4.66 4.70 4.95
CA VAL A 149 4.19 3.49 5.66
C VAL A 149 5.08 2.30 5.28
N PHE A 150 5.23 1.34 6.19
CA PHE A 150 6.24 0.29 6.07
C PHE A 150 5.63 -1.11 6.08
N SER A 151 6.33 -2.02 5.43
CA SER A 151 6.21 -3.47 5.60
C SER A 151 7.60 -4.09 5.72
N ASN A 152 7.69 -5.42 5.62
CA ASN A 152 8.95 -6.15 5.78
C ASN A 152 9.96 -5.74 4.69
N ASN A 153 9.54 -5.72 3.43
CA ASN A 153 10.45 -5.46 2.30
C ASN A 153 10.24 -4.09 1.64
N TYR A 154 9.10 -3.45 1.88
CA TYR A 154 8.70 -2.24 1.15
C TYR A 154 8.52 -1.02 2.06
N VAL A 155 8.70 0.13 1.43
CA VAL A 155 8.28 1.44 1.94
C VAL A 155 7.27 2.03 0.97
N PHE A 156 6.07 2.32 1.44
CA PHE A 156 4.99 2.83 0.61
C PHE A 156 4.78 4.33 0.84
N THR A 157 4.54 5.02 -0.27
CA THR A 157 4.20 6.44 -0.31
C THR A 157 3.04 6.65 -1.28
N THR A 158 2.43 7.83 -1.26
CA THR A 158 1.35 8.20 -2.18
C THR A 158 1.75 9.41 -3.01
N ALA A 159 1.44 9.39 -4.30
CA ALA A 159 1.43 10.59 -5.13
C ALA A 159 0.13 11.38 -4.92
N ASN A 160 0.08 12.62 -5.43
CA ASN A 160 -1.16 13.38 -5.47
C ASN A 160 -2.20 12.64 -6.30
N VAL A 161 -3.46 12.71 -5.86
CA VAL A 161 -4.59 12.11 -6.58
C VAL A 161 -4.75 12.80 -7.94
N VAL A 162 -4.94 11.98 -8.97
CA VAL A 162 -5.21 12.49 -10.32
C VAL A 162 -6.71 12.55 -10.54
N TRP A 163 -7.19 13.76 -10.80
CA TRP A 163 -8.59 14.06 -11.07
C TRP A 163 -8.86 13.99 -12.58
N VAL A 164 -9.88 13.22 -12.98
CA VAL A 164 -10.28 12.95 -14.39
C VAL A 164 -11.77 13.22 -14.59
#